data_AF-A0A315ZHU9-F1
#
_entry.id   AF-A0A315ZHU9-F1
#
_cell.length_a   1.000
_cell.length_b   1.000
_cell.length_c   1.000
_cell.angle_alpha   90.00
_cell.angle_beta   90.00
_cell.angle_gamma   90.00
#
_symmetry.space_group_name_H-M   'P 1'
#
loop_
_entity.id
_entity.type
_entity.pdbx_description
1 polymer ?
#
loop_
_entity_poly.entity_id
_entity_poly.type
_entity_poly.pdbx_seq_one_letter_code
_entity_poly.pdbx_strand_id
1 'polypeptide(L)'
;MTVELDPAHVEARLAAGALTCPACTAVLGGWGWARPRMIRNGDRRVRLAPRRARCTGCAVTHVLLPVIALVRRADAAVVIGWALTARAAGRGHRWIADRLGVPAGTVRGWLRRFGARLAGVEAFFTAAGIGIAVDPVLPGTGGSGWADAVGALLWFAGLAAAGFTPAPVRAPAADHDGAVPADLHEADPASRAWVWAAISAACHGQLLSPAWPSTSGSLGSSTS
;
A
#
# COMPACT_ATOMS: atom_id res chain seq x y z
N MET A 1 0.58 12.75 0.38
CA MET A 1 1.40 11.83 -0.44
C MET A 1 2.00 10.78 0.46
N THR A 2 2.45 9.66 -0.09
CA THR A 2 3.15 8.63 0.67
C THR A 2 4.65 8.78 0.58
N VAL A 3 5.36 8.41 1.64
CA VAL A 3 6.82 8.39 1.74
C VAL A 3 7.27 7.09 2.42
N GLU A 4 8.56 6.77 2.30
CA GLU A 4 9.21 5.70 3.03
C GLU A 4 8.98 5.74 4.55
N LEU A 5 9.22 4.62 5.23
CA LEU A 5 8.92 4.47 6.65
C LEU A 5 9.92 5.23 7.55
N ASP A 6 11.19 5.28 7.15
CA ASP A 6 12.27 5.86 7.95
C ASP A 6 12.15 7.40 7.99
N PRO A 7 11.85 8.00 9.16
CA PRO A 7 11.74 9.45 9.27
C PRO A 7 13.04 10.19 8.97
N ALA A 8 14.20 9.59 9.25
CA ALA A 8 15.49 10.23 9.00
C ALA A 8 15.73 10.38 7.49
N HIS A 9 15.43 9.34 6.71
CA HIS A 9 15.48 9.41 5.26
C HIS A 9 14.51 10.46 4.68
N VAL A 10 13.28 10.56 5.23
CA VAL A 10 12.31 11.58 4.80
C VAL A 10 12.84 12.99 5.06
N GLU A 11 13.42 13.26 6.23
CA GLU A 11 14.03 14.57 6.52
C GLU A 11 15.21 14.87 5.59
N ALA A 12 16.07 13.87 5.31
CA ALA A 12 17.18 14.04 4.39
C ALA A 12 16.71 14.40 2.97
N ARG A 13 15.67 13.74 2.47
CA ARG A 13 15.07 14.06 1.16
C ARG A 13 14.42 15.44 1.12
N LEU A 14 13.77 15.87 2.20
CA LEU A 14 13.23 17.23 2.31
C LEU A 14 14.36 18.28 2.29
N ALA A 15 15.43 18.06 3.06
CA ALA A 15 16.58 18.96 3.11
C ALA A 15 17.28 19.05 1.74
N ALA A 16 17.34 17.95 0.99
CA ALA A 16 17.90 17.89 -0.35
C ALA A 16 16.95 18.41 -1.45
N GLY A 17 15.70 18.79 -1.12
CA GLY A 17 14.71 19.19 -2.12
C GLY A 17 14.27 18.06 -3.06
N ALA A 18 14.45 16.80 -2.67
CA ALA A 18 14.21 15.61 -3.49
C ALA A 18 12.75 15.12 -3.50
N LEU A 19 11.83 15.89 -2.90
CA LEU A 19 10.39 15.62 -2.90
C LEU A 19 9.68 16.69 -3.71
N THR A 20 8.87 16.27 -4.68
CA THR A 20 8.12 17.17 -5.57
C THR A 20 6.64 17.21 -5.18
N CYS A 21 6.03 18.37 -5.40
CA CYS A 21 4.62 18.60 -5.15
C CYS A 21 3.77 17.83 -6.17
N PRO A 22 2.84 16.97 -5.75
CA PRO A 22 1.97 16.25 -6.68
C PRO A 22 0.99 17.14 -7.44
N ALA A 23 0.84 18.42 -7.04
CA ALA A 23 -0.09 19.36 -7.69
C ALA A 23 0.59 20.26 -8.73
N CYS A 24 1.84 20.69 -8.50
CA CYS A 24 2.51 21.66 -9.36
C CYS A 24 3.99 21.36 -9.61
N THR A 25 4.45 20.14 -9.27
CA THR A 25 5.81 19.59 -9.46
C THR A 25 6.97 20.33 -8.77
N ALA A 26 6.76 21.54 -8.24
CA ALA A 26 7.74 22.30 -7.47
C ALA A 26 8.21 21.57 -6.19
N VAL A 27 9.37 21.94 -5.69
CA VAL A 27 10.01 21.30 -4.53
C VAL A 27 9.18 21.46 -3.25
N LEU A 28 9.17 20.43 -2.43
CA LEU A 28 8.59 20.43 -1.10
C LEU A 28 9.65 20.74 -0.04
N GLY A 29 9.42 21.79 0.76
CA GLY A 29 10.22 22.13 1.92
C GLY A 29 9.61 21.63 3.23
N GLY A 30 10.43 21.44 4.27
CA GLY A 30 9.95 21.09 5.61
C GLY A 30 9.07 22.19 6.21
N TRP A 31 7.95 21.83 6.84
CA TRP A 31 7.01 22.80 7.42
C TRP A 31 6.73 22.58 8.91
N GLY A 32 6.14 21.43 9.27
CA GLY A 32 5.94 21.05 10.67
C GLY A 32 5.61 19.57 10.78
N TRP A 33 5.00 19.16 11.89
CA TRP A 33 4.56 17.78 12.11
C TRP A 33 3.04 17.70 12.17
N ALA A 34 2.46 16.63 11.64
CA ALA A 34 1.06 16.31 11.89
C ALA A 34 0.90 15.82 13.34
N ARG A 35 -0.33 15.87 13.86
CA ARG A 35 -0.60 15.38 15.23
C ARG A 35 -0.16 13.91 15.36
N PRO A 36 0.66 13.56 16.37
CA PRO A 36 1.03 12.17 16.61
C PRO A 36 -0.21 11.30 16.84
N ARG A 37 -0.21 10.09 16.30
CA ARG A 37 -1.28 9.12 16.46
C ARG A 37 -0.72 7.71 16.59
N MET A 38 -1.41 6.87 17.35
CA MET A 38 -1.12 5.43 17.39
C MET A 38 -1.89 4.73 16.29
N ILE A 39 -1.22 3.85 15.54
CA ILE A 39 -1.86 2.89 14.64
C ILE A 39 -1.62 1.46 15.11
N ARG A 40 -2.57 0.57 14.85
CA ARG A 40 -2.46 -0.87 15.13
C ARG A 40 -1.70 -1.56 13.99
N ASN A 41 -0.76 -2.41 14.34
CA ASN A 41 0.01 -3.24 13.41
C ASN A 41 0.11 -4.66 13.99
N GLY A 42 -0.93 -5.47 13.74
CA GLY A 42 -1.16 -6.71 14.47
C GLY A 42 -1.31 -6.41 15.97
N ASP A 43 -0.59 -7.17 16.80
CA ASP A 43 -0.59 -7.01 18.26
C ASP A 43 0.23 -5.80 18.74
N ARG A 44 0.95 -5.14 17.83
CA ARG A 44 1.78 -3.97 18.14
C ARG A 44 1.04 -2.66 17.88
N ARG A 45 1.46 -1.61 18.58
CA ARG A 45 1.06 -0.23 18.29
C ARG A 45 2.25 0.59 17.84
N VAL A 46 2.11 1.28 16.72
CA VAL A 46 3.14 2.14 16.16
C VAL A 46 2.71 3.59 16.32
N ARG A 47 3.57 4.41 16.95
CA ARG A 47 3.37 5.85 17.02
C ARG A 47 3.81 6.49 15.70
N LEU A 48 2.88 7.12 15.00
CA LEU A 48 3.17 7.91 13.80
C LEU A 48 3.05 9.39 14.13
N ALA A 49 4.11 10.14 13.87
CA ALA A 49 4.09 11.59 13.76
C ALA A 49 4.52 11.96 12.34
N PRO A 50 3.60 11.92 11.35
CA PRO A 50 3.96 12.20 9.96
C PRO A 50 4.49 13.62 9.80
N ARG A 51 5.55 13.76 9.00
CA ARG A 51 6.07 15.07 8.62
C ARG A 51 5.07 15.81 7.73
N ARG A 52 5.01 17.13 7.85
CA ARG A 52 4.33 18.03 6.91
C ARG A 52 5.38 18.75 6.08
N ALA A 53 5.13 18.79 4.78
CA ALA A 53 5.90 19.57 3.84
C ALA A 53 5.03 20.64 3.20
N ARG A 54 5.62 21.79 2.86
CA ARG A 54 4.94 22.87 2.16
C ARG A 54 5.61 23.08 0.81
N CYS A 55 4.80 23.14 -0.24
CA CYS A 55 5.29 23.39 -1.59
C CYS A 55 5.84 24.80 -1.72
N THR A 56 7.01 24.95 -2.36
CA THR A 56 7.62 26.26 -2.63
C THR A 56 6.95 27.02 -3.78
N GLY A 57 6.25 26.31 -4.68
CA GLY A 57 5.50 26.91 -5.79
C GLY A 57 4.07 27.29 -5.41
N CYS A 58 3.22 26.30 -5.11
CA CYS A 58 1.78 26.55 -4.87
C CYS A 58 1.41 26.75 -3.39
N ALA A 59 2.37 26.74 -2.47
CA ALA A 59 2.18 26.90 -1.02
C ALA A 59 1.27 25.86 -0.32
N VAL A 60 0.76 24.86 -1.04
CA VAL A 60 -0.05 23.76 -0.48
C VAL A 60 0.77 22.94 0.51
N THR A 61 0.15 22.57 1.63
CA THR A 61 0.74 21.69 2.64
C THR A 61 0.36 20.25 2.39
N HIS A 62 1.36 19.37 2.33
CA HIS A 62 1.19 17.93 2.22
C HIS A 62 1.60 17.23 3.52
N VAL A 63 0.78 16.28 3.97
CA VAL A 63 1.20 15.31 4.97
C VAL A 63 1.97 14.20 4.24
N LEU A 64 3.19 13.95 4.68
CA LEU A 64 4.07 12.87 4.23
C LEU A 64 3.73 11.61 5.02
N LEU A 65 2.79 10.83 4.50
CA LEU A 65 2.25 9.65 5.18
C LEU A 65 3.18 8.45 4.93
N PRO A 66 3.70 7.75 5.95
CA PRO A 66 4.49 6.55 5.73
C PRO A 66 3.71 5.48 4.95
N VAL A 67 4.38 4.76 4.05
CA VAL A 67 3.81 3.68 3.22
C VAL A 67 3.12 2.57 4.01
N ILE A 68 3.40 2.42 5.31
CA ILE A 68 2.68 1.46 6.16
C ILE A 68 1.27 1.93 6.56
N ALA A 69 0.85 3.13 6.20
CA ALA A 69 -0.40 3.74 6.64
C ALA A 69 -1.30 4.15 5.48
N LEU A 70 -2.61 3.93 5.67
CA LEU A 70 -3.65 4.46 4.79
C LEU A 70 -4.26 5.75 5.37
N VAL A 71 -4.74 6.63 4.48
CA VAL A 71 -5.36 7.91 4.82
C VAL A 71 -6.55 7.69 5.75
N ARG A 72 -6.53 8.37 6.90
CA ARG A 72 -7.59 8.34 7.93
C ARG A 72 -7.93 6.91 8.41
N ARG A 73 -6.94 6.00 8.45
CA ARG A 73 -7.07 4.68 9.08
C ARG A 73 -6.20 4.57 10.32
N ALA A 74 -6.70 3.88 11.34
CA ALA A 74 -6.01 3.63 12.59
C ALA A 74 -5.26 2.29 12.58
N ASP A 75 -5.19 1.64 11.42
CA ASP A 75 -4.65 0.31 11.22
C ASP A 75 -3.66 0.36 10.08
N ALA A 76 -2.55 -0.35 10.24
CA ALA A 76 -1.51 -0.44 9.23
C ALA A 76 -2.07 -1.05 7.94
N ALA A 77 -1.49 -0.64 6.82
CA ALA A 77 -1.86 -1.11 5.50
C ALA A 77 -1.79 -2.64 5.40
N VAL A 78 -0.80 -3.27 6.04
CA VAL A 78 -0.65 -4.73 6.08
C VAL A 78 -1.79 -5.45 6.81
N VAL A 79 -2.31 -4.87 7.90
CA VAL A 79 -3.44 -5.45 8.67
C VAL A 79 -4.72 -5.37 7.84
N ILE A 80 -4.98 -4.20 7.25
CA ILE A 80 -6.13 -4.01 6.36
C ILE A 80 -6.01 -4.92 5.16
N GLY A 81 -4.81 -5.01 4.58
CA GLY A 81 -4.51 -5.83 3.44
C GLY A 81 -4.77 -7.31 3.67
N TRP A 82 -4.34 -7.84 4.82
CA TRP A 82 -4.68 -9.21 5.23
C TRP A 82 -6.19 -9.44 5.26
N ALA A 83 -6.97 -8.49 5.78
CA ALA A 83 -8.43 -8.57 5.77
C ALA A 83 -9.02 -8.60 4.35
N LEU A 84 -8.45 -7.84 3.41
CA LEU A 84 -8.87 -7.85 2.00
C LEU A 84 -8.58 -9.20 1.35
N THR A 85 -7.38 -9.75 1.57
CA THR A 85 -7.00 -11.07 1.05
C THR A 85 -7.86 -12.18 1.65
N ALA A 86 -8.13 -12.15 2.96
CA ALA A 86 -9.02 -13.11 3.60
C ALA A 86 -10.45 -13.03 3.04
N ARG A 87 -10.95 -11.82 2.76
CA ARG A 87 -12.25 -11.62 2.11
C ARG A 87 -12.28 -12.17 0.69
N ALA A 88 -11.23 -11.94 -0.10
CA ALA A 88 -11.11 -12.51 -1.45
C ALA A 88 -11.08 -14.05 -1.42
N ALA A 89 -10.51 -14.65 -0.37
CA ALA A 89 -10.57 -16.09 -0.11
C ALA A 89 -11.91 -16.57 0.50
N GLY A 90 -12.97 -15.76 0.46
CA GLY A 90 -14.32 -16.14 0.89
C GLY A 90 -14.61 -16.01 2.39
N ARG A 91 -13.70 -15.43 3.20
CA ARG A 91 -13.93 -15.29 4.64
C ARG A 91 -14.89 -14.14 4.98
N GLY A 92 -15.72 -14.35 6.00
CA GLY A 92 -16.66 -13.36 6.53
C GLY A 92 -16.00 -12.33 7.44
N HIS A 93 -16.58 -11.12 7.55
CA HIS A 93 -16.00 -10.02 8.34
C HIS A 93 -15.92 -10.29 9.84
N ARG A 94 -16.80 -11.15 10.40
CA ARG A 94 -16.73 -11.58 11.81
C ARG A 94 -15.49 -12.44 12.06
N TRP A 95 -15.31 -13.48 11.25
CA TRP A 95 -14.13 -14.34 11.31
C TRP A 95 -12.82 -13.55 11.17
N ILE A 96 -12.77 -12.61 10.21
CA ILE A 96 -11.61 -11.73 10.00
C ILE A 96 -11.35 -10.85 11.23
N ALA A 97 -12.41 -10.30 11.82
CA ALA A 97 -12.33 -9.45 12.99
C ALA A 97 -11.76 -10.19 14.20
N ASP A 98 -12.26 -11.41 14.44
CA ASP A 98 -11.80 -12.27 15.53
C ASP A 98 -10.31 -12.63 15.35
N ARG A 99 -9.90 -12.98 14.12
CA ARG A 99 -8.50 -13.32 13.83
C ARG A 99 -7.53 -12.15 13.99
N LEU A 100 -7.99 -10.91 13.75
CA LEU A 100 -7.19 -9.70 13.85
C LEU A 100 -7.27 -9.01 15.22
N GLY A 101 -8.16 -9.43 16.12
CA GLY A 101 -8.44 -8.69 17.37
C GLY A 101 -9.00 -7.28 17.13
N VAL A 102 -9.75 -7.08 16.04
CA VAL A 102 -10.30 -5.78 15.63
C VAL A 102 -11.83 -5.80 15.73
N PRO A 103 -12.51 -4.70 16.12
CA PRO A 103 -13.97 -4.68 16.13
C PRO A 103 -14.59 -5.03 14.76
N ALA A 104 -15.60 -5.92 14.75
CA ALA A 104 -16.24 -6.39 13.52
C ALA A 104 -16.85 -5.26 12.66
N GLY A 105 -17.35 -4.19 13.29
CA GLY A 105 -17.83 -3.00 12.58
C GLY A 105 -16.74 -2.27 11.79
N THR A 106 -15.51 -2.27 12.31
CA THR A 106 -14.34 -1.68 11.66
C THR A 106 -13.95 -2.47 10.42
N VAL A 107 -13.82 -3.80 10.54
CA VAL A 107 -13.54 -4.69 9.40
C VAL A 107 -14.64 -4.56 8.35
N ARG A 108 -15.92 -4.62 8.75
CA ARG A 108 -17.05 -4.40 7.84
C ARG A 108 -16.93 -3.06 7.10
N GLY A 109 -16.51 -2.00 7.80
CA GLY A 109 -16.29 -0.69 7.22
C GLY A 109 -15.14 -0.64 6.21
N TRP A 110 -14.07 -1.40 6.38
CA TRP A 110 -13.01 -1.52 5.38
C TRP A 110 -13.50 -2.28 4.16
N LEU A 111 -14.10 -3.44 4.38
CA LEU A 111 -14.56 -4.31 3.30
C LEU A 111 -15.63 -3.62 2.46
N ARG A 112 -16.59 -2.93 3.09
CA ARG A 112 -17.61 -2.15 2.36
C ARG A 112 -16.97 -1.08 1.46
N ARG A 113 -15.97 -0.35 1.99
CA ARG A 113 -15.31 0.71 1.21
C ARG A 113 -14.55 0.11 0.04
N PHE A 114 -13.74 -0.93 0.25
CA PHE A 114 -13.01 -1.57 -0.85
C PHE A 114 -13.95 -2.22 -1.87
N GLY A 115 -14.97 -2.93 -1.39
CA GLY A 115 -15.97 -3.59 -2.23
C GLY A 115 -16.74 -2.64 -3.16
N ALA A 116 -16.86 -1.36 -2.80
CA ALA A 116 -17.48 -0.34 -3.66
C ALA A 116 -16.62 0.10 -4.85
N ARG A 117 -15.37 -0.41 -5.01
CA ARG A 117 -14.42 0.03 -6.03
C ARG A 117 -13.56 -1.08 -6.64
N LEU A 118 -14.04 -2.33 -6.60
CA LEU A 118 -13.28 -3.51 -7.03
C LEU A 118 -12.74 -3.37 -8.46
N ALA A 119 -13.62 -3.08 -9.42
CA ALA A 119 -13.23 -2.91 -10.83
C ALA A 119 -12.22 -1.77 -11.04
N GLY A 120 -12.38 -0.66 -10.32
CA GLY A 120 -11.43 0.46 -10.39
C GLY A 120 -10.06 0.11 -9.80
N VAL A 121 -10.03 -0.64 -8.69
CA VAL A 121 -8.79 -1.15 -8.09
C VAL A 121 -8.07 -2.07 -9.06
N GLU A 122 -8.79 -3.04 -9.61
CA GLU A 122 -8.26 -4.00 -10.58
C GLU A 122 -7.66 -3.27 -11.78
N ALA A 123 -8.44 -2.41 -12.45
CA ALA A 123 -7.99 -1.66 -13.61
C ALA A 123 -6.75 -0.80 -13.32
N PHE A 124 -6.75 -0.08 -12.20
CA PHE A 124 -5.62 0.77 -11.81
C PHE A 124 -4.34 -0.04 -11.58
N PHE A 125 -4.41 -1.12 -10.80
CA PHE A 125 -3.21 -1.88 -10.43
C PHE A 125 -2.70 -2.76 -11.58
N THR A 126 -3.59 -3.24 -12.46
CA THR A 126 -3.18 -3.88 -13.72
C THR A 126 -2.45 -2.89 -14.61
N ALA A 127 -3.00 -1.69 -14.83
CA ALA A 127 -2.33 -0.65 -15.62
C ALA A 127 -1.00 -0.20 -15.00
N ALA A 128 -0.95 -0.04 -13.67
CA ALA A 128 0.27 0.31 -12.96
C ALA A 128 1.36 -0.75 -13.10
N GLY A 129 1.01 -2.05 -13.06
CA GLY A 129 1.97 -3.13 -13.24
C GLY A 129 2.48 -3.23 -14.67
N ILE A 130 1.61 -3.05 -15.67
CA ILE A 130 2.02 -2.94 -17.09
C ILE A 130 3.01 -1.80 -17.28
N GLY A 131 2.80 -0.66 -16.60
CA GLY A 131 3.67 0.50 -16.72
C GLY A 131 5.09 0.33 -16.16
N ILE A 132 5.36 -0.70 -15.35
CA ILE A 132 6.67 -0.89 -14.69
C ILE A 132 7.41 -2.15 -15.14
N ALA A 133 6.77 -3.04 -15.89
CA ALA A 133 7.35 -4.31 -16.31
C ALA A 133 7.36 -4.45 -17.84
N VAL A 134 8.42 -5.04 -18.38
CA VAL A 134 8.52 -5.39 -19.80
C VAL A 134 7.80 -6.72 -20.03
N ASP A 135 6.81 -6.71 -20.92
CA ASP A 135 6.01 -7.88 -21.30
C ASP A 135 5.52 -8.75 -20.13
N PRO A 136 4.76 -8.19 -19.17
CA PRO A 136 4.38 -8.93 -17.99
C PRO A 136 3.23 -9.90 -18.28
N VAL A 137 3.34 -11.12 -17.76
CA VAL A 137 2.20 -12.05 -17.70
C VAL A 137 1.11 -11.42 -16.84
N LEU A 138 -0.05 -11.14 -17.43
CA LEU A 138 -1.16 -10.44 -16.77
C LEU A 138 -1.74 -11.26 -15.60
N PRO A 139 -2.30 -10.59 -14.57
CA PRO A 139 -3.00 -11.29 -13.51
C PRO A 139 -4.21 -12.04 -14.07
N GLY A 140 -4.53 -13.19 -13.49
CA GLY A 140 -5.76 -13.91 -13.85
C GLY A 140 -7.00 -13.08 -13.57
N THR A 141 -7.96 -13.09 -14.49
CA THR A 141 -9.25 -12.40 -14.40
C THR A 141 -10.40 -13.38 -14.59
N GLY A 142 -11.63 -12.97 -14.27
CA GLY A 142 -12.83 -13.80 -14.44
C GLY A 142 -13.20 -14.63 -13.21
N GLY A 143 -12.59 -14.33 -12.05
CA GLY A 143 -13.03 -14.82 -10.76
C GLY A 143 -14.19 -13.98 -10.21
N SER A 144 -14.25 -13.86 -8.88
CA SER A 144 -15.08 -12.84 -8.26
C SER A 144 -14.37 -11.48 -8.34
N GLY A 145 -15.09 -10.37 -8.45
CA GLY A 145 -14.46 -9.04 -8.45
C GLY A 145 -13.59 -8.76 -7.20
N TRP A 146 -13.80 -9.47 -6.09
CA TRP A 146 -12.91 -9.42 -4.94
C TRP A 146 -11.58 -10.14 -5.19
N ALA A 147 -11.65 -11.33 -5.81
CA ALA A 147 -10.46 -12.10 -6.18
C ALA A 147 -9.65 -11.36 -7.25
N ASP A 148 -10.30 -10.81 -8.27
CA ASP A 148 -9.64 -10.11 -9.37
C ASP A 148 -8.94 -8.83 -8.87
N ALA A 149 -9.63 -8.01 -8.07
CA ALA A 149 -9.05 -6.79 -7.49
C ALA A 149 -7.88 -7.06 -6.54
N VAL A 150 -7.95 -8.10 -5.70
CA VAL A 150 -6.84 -8.48 -4.82
C VAL A 150 -5.71 -9.16 -5.61
N GLY A 151 -6.04 -9.93 -6.65
CA GLY A 151 -5.07 -10.51 -7.57
C GLY A 151 -4.23 -9.44 -8.24
N ALA A 152 -4.86 -8.41 -8.82
CA ALA A 152 -4.17 -7.27 -9.43
C ALA A 152 -3.25 -6.52 -8.44
N LEU A 153 -3.70 -6.31 -7.19
CA LEU A 153 -2.89 -5.70 -6.13
C LEU A 153 -1.61 -6.50 -5.84
N LEU A 154 -1.75 -7.81 -5.63
CA LEU A 154 -0.64 -8.69 -5.27
C LEU A 154 0.31 -8.90 -6.46
N TRP A 155 -0.24 -9.00 -7.67
CA TRP A 155 0.53 -9.06 -8.91
C TRP A 155 1.38 -7.81 -9.12
N PHE A 156 0.78 -6.61 -9.01
CA PHE A 156 1.52 -5.35 -9.07
C PHE A 156 2.65 -5.30 -8.04
N ALA A 157 2.37 -5.68 -6.79
CA ALA A 157 3.38 -5.69 -5.75
C ALA A 157 4.53 -6.66 -6.11
N GLY A 158 4.22 -7.85 -6.62
CA GLY A 158 5.21 -8.80 -7.11
C GLY A 158 6.14 -8.20 -8.18
N LEU A 159 5.56 -7.51 -9.18
CA LEU A 159 6.32 -6.80 -10.21
C LEU A 159 7.17 -5.66 -9.63
N ALA A 160 6.61 -4.87 -8.72
CA ALA A 160 7.33 -3.79 -8.05
C ALA A 160 8.54 -4.34 -7.28
N ALA A 161 8.42 -5.49 -6.60
CA ALA A 161 9.56 -6.14 -5.97
C ALA A 161 10.58 -6.68 -6.97
N ALA A 162 10.16 -7.26 -8.09
CA ALA A 162 11.08 -7.77 -9.11
C ALA A 162 11.91 -6.66 -9.77
N GLY A 163 11.34 -5.45 -9.90
CA GLY A 163 12.06 -4.26 -10.35
C GLY A 163 13.11 -3.73 -9.35
N PHE A 164 13.01 -4.13 -8.09
CA PHE A 164 14.07 -3.99 -7.09
C PHE A 164 14.82 -5.32 -6.98
N THR A 165 15.86 -5.54 -7.79
CA THR A 165 16.88 -6.52 -7.41
C THR A 165 17.67 -5.94 -6.23
N PRO A 166 17.45 -6.35 -4.97
CA PRO A 166 18.48 -6.11 -3.97
C PRO A 166 19.73 -6.84 -4.44
N ALA A 167 20.89 -6.18 -4.43
CA ALA A 167 22.15 -6.89 -4.52
C ALA A 167 22.11 -8.07 -3.53
N PRO A 168 22.53 -9.30 -3.91
CA PRO A 168 22.37 -10.45 -3.05
C PRO A 168 23.11 -10.20 -1.74
N VAL A 169 22.35 -10.01 -0.66
CA VAL A 169 22.90 -10.08 0.69
C VAL A 169 23.25 -11.54 0.90
N ARG A 170 24.55 -11.84 0.99
CA ARG A 170 25.04 -13.18 1.28
C ARG A 170 24.45 -13.62 2.62
N ALA A 171 23.48 -14.52 2.58
CA ALA A 171 23.00 -15.19 3.78
C ALA A 171 24.17 -15.99 4.38
N PRO A 172 24.36 -15.98 5.72
CA PRO A 172 25.24 -16.94 6.34
C PRO A 172 24.70 -18.35 6.08
N ALA A 173 25.60 -19.28 5.78
CA ALA A 173 25.27 -20.68 5.52
C ALA A 173 24.50 -21.27 6.72
N ALA A 174 23.34 -21.84 6.45
CA ALA A 174 22.62 -22.68 7.39
C ALA A 174 22.53 -24.08 6.78
N ASP A 175 23.02 -25.07 7.53
CA ASP A 175 22.95 -26.48 7.21
C ASP A 175 21.49 -26.97 7.17
N HIS A 176 21.24 -27.96 6.33
CA HIS A 176 19.92 -28.51 6.02
C HIS A 176 19.52 -29.61 7.00
N ASP A 177 18.22 -29.67 7.37
CA ASP A 177 17.41 -30.89 7.32
C ASP A 177 15.95 -30.60 7.71
N GLY A 178 14.98 -31.15 6.96
CA GLY A 178 13.58 -31.23 7.36
C GLY A 178 12.56 -30.71 6.34
N ALA A 179 11.74 -31.62 5.82
CA ALA A 179 10.62 -31.37 4.91
C ALA A 179 9.62 -30.33 5.45
N VAL A 180 9.14 -29.43 4.57
CA VAL A 180 8.16 -28.38 4.91
C VAL A 180 6.73 -28.90 4.69
N PRO A 181 5.86 -28.93 5.71
CA PRO A 181 4.44 -29.22 5.54
C PRO A 181 3.69 -28.03 4.95
N ALA A 182 2.62 -28.33 4.21
CA ALA A 182 1.72 -27.37 3.60
C ALA A 182 0.56 -27.01 4.55
N ASP A 183 0.71 -25.97 5.35
CA ASP A 183 -0.37 -25.37 6.13
C ASP A 183 -0.25 -23.85 6.23
N LEU A 184 -1.37 -23.17 5.97
CA LEU A 184 -1.52 -21.73 5.76
C LEU A 184 -1.38 -20.89 7.05
N HIS A 185 -0.41 -21.22 7.91
CA HIS A 185 -0.25 -20.58 9.22
C HIS A 185 1.02 -19.75 9.43
N GLU A 186 1.99 -19.74 8.51
CA GLU A 186 3.33 -19.18 8.78
C GLU A 186 3.82 -18.17 7.71
N ALA A 187 3.03 -17.14 7.41
CA ALA A 187 3.57 -15.93 6.77
C ALA A 187 3.30 -14.75 7.69
N ASP A 188 4.25 -14.48 8.58
CA ASP A 188 4.31 -13.27 9.39
C ASP A 188 3.80 -12.06 8.59
N PRO A 189 2.83 -11.26 9.09
CA PRO A 189 2.49 -9.99 8.48
C PRO A 189 3.73 -9.16 8.09
N ALA A 190 4.84 -9.28 8.81
CA ALA A 190 6.10 -8.62 8.45
C ALA A 190 6.72 -9.12 7.13
N SER A 191 6.64 -10.41 6.80
CA SER A 191 7.17 -10.94 5.52
C SER A 191 6.34 -10.52 4.30
N ARG A 192 5.14 -9.98 4.52
CA ARG A 192 4.28 -9.35 3.48
C ARG A 192 4.08 -7.85 3.69
N ALA A 193 4.77 -7.22 4.64
CA ALA A 193 4.60 -5.80 4.92
C ALA A 193 5.02 -4.92 3.72
N TRP A 194 6.04 -5.35 2.99
CA TRP A 194 6.51 -4.67 1.79
C TRP A 194 5.46 -4.66 0.66
N VAL A 195 4.66 -5.72 0.52
CA VAL A 195 3.57 -5.82 -0.47
C VAL A 195 2.60 -4.65 -0.29
N TRP A 196 2.16 -4.47 0.95
CA TRP A 196 1.19 -3.43 1.29
C TRP A 196 1.83 -2.04 1.37
N ALA A 197 3.15 -1.95 1.57
CA ALA A 197 3.89 -0.70 1.41
C ALA A 197 3.94 -0.25 -0.07
N ALA A 198 4.24 -1.18 -1.00
CA ALA A 198 4.24 -0.90 -2.44
C ALA A 198 2.84 -0.48 -2.94
N ILE A 199 1.80 -1.23 -2.55
CA ILE A 199 0.41 -0.90 -2.84
C ILE A 199 0.04 0.49 -2.29
N SER A 200 0.41 0.77 -1.04
CA SER A 200 0.14 2.08 -0.42
C SER A 200 0.88 3.20 -1.14
N ALA A 201 2.12 2.98 -1.57
CA ALA A 201 2.87 3.94 -2.36
C ALA A 201 2.17 4.29 -3.67
N ALA A 202 1.78 3.26 -4.44
CA ALA A 202 1.12 3.39 -5.73
C ALA A 202 -0.24 4.10 -5.65
N CYS A 203 -1.03 3.82 -4.60
CA CYS A 203 -2.31 4.50 -4.38
C CYS A 203 -2.21 5.76 -3.50
N HIS A 204 -1.01 6.22 -3.14
CA HIS A 204 -0.77 7.32 -2.20
C HIS A 204 -1.52 7.19 -0.87
N GLY A 205 -1.69 5.95 -0.38
CA GLY A 205 -2.39 5.60 0.85
C GLY A 205 -3.92 5.75 0.74
N GLN A 206 -4.46 5.88 -0.47
CA GLN A 206 -5.87 6.19 -0.72
C GLN A 206 -6.74 4.97 -1.05
N LEU A 207 -6.22 3.74 -0.95
CA LEU A 207 -6.94 2.50 -1.28
C LEU A 207 -8.39 2.42 -0.74
N LEU A 208 -8.64 2.97 0.46
CA LEU A 208 -9.97 3.00 1.10
C LEU A 208 -10.61 4.40 1.13
N SER A 209 -10.11 5.34 0.34
CA SER A 209 -10.64 6.70 0.19
C SER A 209 -11.82 6.70 -0.79
N PRO A 210 -12.91 7.44 -0.51
CA PRO A 210 -14.07 7.49 -1.40
C PRO A 210 -13.75 8.05 -2.80
N ALA A 211 -12.79 8.97 -2.89
CA ALA A 211 -12.41 9.65 -4.14
C ALA A 211 -11.35 8.92 -4.98
N TRP A 212 -10.97 7.69 -4.58
CA TRP A 212 -9.91 6.93 -5.23
C TRP A 212 -10.45 5.56 -5.72
N PRO A 213 -10.02 5.05 -6.89
CA PRO A 213 -9.19 5.74 -7.88
C PRO A 213 -9.96 6.88 -8.55
N SER A 214 -9.29 8.01 -8.78
CA SER A 214 -9.89 9.13 -9.50
C SER A 214 -10.05 8.75 -10.98
N THR A 215 -11.25 8.94 -11.54
CA THR A 215 -11.59 8.60 -12.93
C THR A 215 -10.83 9.42 -13.99
N SER A 216 -9.94 10.32 -13.58
CA SER A 216 -9.08 11.13 -14.45
C SER A 216 -7.87 10.33 -14.92
N GLY A 217 -8.15 9.35 -15.78
CA GLY A 217 -7.18 8.65 -16.62
C GLY A 217 -7.77 8.49 -18.02
N SER A 218 -8.28 9.58 -18.63
CA SER A 218 -8.46 9.57 -20.08
C SER A 218 -7.08 9.56 -20.71
N LEU A 219 -6.75 8.45 -21.36
CA LEU A 219 -5.70 8.40 -22.37
C LEU A 219 -5.89 9.61 -23.29
N GLY A 220 -4.88 10.49 -23.32
CA GLY A 220 -4.89 11.66 -24.20
C GLY A 220 -5.06 11.19 -25.64
N SER A 221 -6.18 11.54 -26.24
CA SER A 221 -6.33 11.59 -27.69
C SER A 221 -5.45 12.73 -28.21
N SER A 222 -4.25 12.40 -28.66
CA SER A 222 -3.44 13.31 -29.48
C SER A 222 -4.03 13.32 -30.89
N THR A 223 -4.84 14.33 -31.19
CA THR A 223 -4.99 14.85 -32.55
C THR A 223 -3.96 15.95 -32.74
N SER A 224 -2.99 15.71 -33.60
CA SER A 224 -2.30 16.71 -34.42
C SER A 224 -1.76 15.98 -35.65
#